data_AF-A0A838TGM2-F1
#
_entry.id   AF-A0A838TGM2-F1
#
_cell.length_a   1.000
_cell.length_b   1.000
_cell.length_c   1.000
_cell.angle_alpha   90.00
_cell.angle_beta   90.00
_cell.angle_gamma   90.00
#
_symmetry.space_group_name_H-M   'P 1'
#
loop_
_entity.id
_entity.type
_entity.pdbx_description
1 polymer ?
#
loop_
_entity_poly.entity_id
_entity_poly.type
_entity_poly.pdbx_seq_one_letter_code
_entity_poly.pdbx_strand_id
1 'polypeptide(L)'
;MIFDLEERIRAESRENNRDFDSSAHDDNDDSWLLNRFRLGLAFRPVTWLKLYGQTQDSREAFSDRANVPGIRGAEGDDIFDLRQAYISLGDIKRFPLLLTVGRQAISYGDNRLVADSKWGNFGRTFDAIRLRF
;
A
#
# COMPACT_ATOMS: atom_id res chain seq x y z
N MET A 1 -14.71 15.77 -9.41
CA MET A 1 -13.31 15.39 -9.12
C MET A 1 -13.18 15.23 -7.61
N ILE A 2 -12.38 14.27 -7.13
CA ILE A 2 -12.22 13.99 -5.69
C ILE A 2 -10.73 13.76 -5.42
N PHE A 3 -10.18 14.45 -4.42
CA PHE A 3 -8.83 14.20 -3.92
C PHE A 3 -8.84 13.08 -2.87
N ASP A 4 -7.81 12.26 -2.88
CA ASP A 4 -7.51 11.26 -1.85
C ASP A 4 -6.20 11.67 -1.16
N LEU A 5 -6.21 11.77 0.16
CA LEU A 5 -5.06 12.19 0.96
C LEU A 5 -4.95 11.26 2.16
N GLU A 6 -3.79 10.63 2.33
CA GLU A 6 -3.48 9.79 3.47
C GLU A 6 -2.13 10.21 4.06
N GLU A 7 -2.09 10.41 5.37
CA GLU A 7 -0.85 10.55 6.13
C GLU A 7 -0.89 9.53 7.27
N ARG A 8 0.18 8.77 7.45
CA ARG A 8 0.33 7.81 8.54
C ARG A 8 1.71 7.90 9.15
N ILE A 9 1.74 8.01 10.47
CA ILE A 9 2.96 7.88 11.27
C ILE A 9 2.77 6.69 12.21
N ARG A 10 3.78 5.81 12.30
CA ARG A 10 3.79 4.69 13.25
C ARG A 10 5.16 4.54 13.88
N ALA A 11 5.22 4.52 15.21
CA ALA A 11 6.39 4.04 15.93
C ALA A 11 6.28 2.54 16.13
N GLU A 12 7.38 1.82 15.99
CA GLU A 12 7.44 0.38 16.18
C GLU A 12 8.72 0.04 16.95
N SER A 13 8.60 -0.87 17.92
CA SER A 13 9.71 -1.37 18.72
C SER A 13 9.56 -2.87 18.79
N ARG A 14 10.62 -3.59 18.42
CA ARG A 14 10.65 -5.04 18.40
C ARG A 14 11.92 -5.49 19.11
N GLU A 15 11.76 -6.54 19.90
CA GLU A 15 12.83 -7.15 20.66
C GLU A 15 12.54 -8.64 20.69
N ASN A 16 13.50 -9.44 20.25
CA ASN A 16 13.51 -10.89 20.35
C ASN A 16 12.21 -11.56 19.83
N ASN A 17 11.67 -11.06 18.72
CA ASN A 17 10.33 -11.42 18.26
C ASN A 17 10.30 -12.45 17.11
N ARG A 18 11.48 -12.82 16.60
CA ARG A 18 11.62 -13.70 15.44
C ARG A 18 12.08 -15.10 15.82
N ASP A 19 13.14 -15.20 16.62
CA ASP A 19 13.77 -16.46 17.04
C ASP A 19 13.61 -16.73 18.55
N PHE A 20 13.22 -15.71 19.33
CA PHE A 20 13.02 -15.80 20.78
C PHE A 20 14.31 -16.15 21.55
N ASP A 21 15.49 -15.89 20.96
CA ASP A 21 16.80 -16.04 21.58
C ASP A 21 17.44 -14.68 21.94
N SER A 22 17.37 -14.29 23.22
CA SER A 22 17.97 -13.05 23.73
C SER A 22 19.50 -13.04 23.75
N SER A 23 20.16 -14.13 23.34
CA SER A 23 21.62 -14.22 23.26
C SER A 23 22.19 -13.92 21.86
N ALA A 24 21.33 -13.94 20.83
CA ALA A 24 21.67 -13.53 19.48
C ALA A 24 21.26 -12.06 19.26
N HIS A 25 22.03 -11.33 18.46
CA HIS A 25 21.68 -9.96 18.06
C HIS A 25 21.24 -9.97 16.60
N ASP A 26 19.99 -9.58 16.34
CA ASP A 26 19.44 -9.33 15.00
C ASP A 26 19.26 -7.82 14.80
N ASP A 27 19.55 -7.30 13.61
CA ASP A 27 19.26 -5.89 13.25
C ASP A 27 17.75 -5.55 13.40
N ASN A 28 16.87 -6.56 13.50
CA ASN A 28 15.43 -6.39 13.75
C ASN A 28 15.06 -6.18 15.23
N ASP A 29 15.99 -6.36 16.17
CA ASP A 29 15.85 -5.97 17.57
C ASP A 29 16.10 -4.46 17.71
N ASP A 30 15.14 -3.69 17.22
CA ASP A 30 15.30 -2.26 16.96
C ASP A 30 13.97 -1.51 17.14
N SER A 31 14.06 -0.19 17.21
CA SER A 31 12.94 0.74 17.32
C SER A 31 13.02 1.83 16.28
N TRP A 32 11.99 1.97 15.45
CA TRP A 32 11.99 2.89 14.32
C TRP A 32 10.67 3.64 14.18
N LEU A 33 10.73 4.72 13.40
CA LEU A 33 9.58 5.52 13.02
C LEU A 33 9.29 5.32 11.53
N LEU A 34 8.04 4.96 11.23
CA LEU A 34 7.54 4.84 9.87
C LEU A 34 6.67 6.04 9.54
N ASN A 35 6.93 6.63 8.38
CA ASN A 35 6.05 7.62 7.77
C ASN A 35 5.52 7.08 6.43
N ARG A 36 4.27 7.42 6.13
CA ARG A 36 3.67 7.22 4.82
C ARG A 36 2.76 8.37 4.46
N PHE A 37 3.03 8.97 3.32
CA PHE A 37 2.19 9.96 2.67
C PHE A 37 1.63 9.40 1.36
N ARG A 38 0.36 9.64 1.07
CA ARG A 38 -0.25 9.35 -0.23
C ARG A 38 -1.09 10.52 -0.70
N LEU A 39 -0.95 10.82 -1.99
CA LEU A 39 -1.76 11.80 -2.69
C LEU A 39 -2.38 11.15 -3.92
N GLY A 40 -3.70 11.19 -4.01
CA GLY A 40 -4.46 10.61 -5.11
C GLY A 40 -5.53 11.54 -5.67
N LEU A 41 -5.94 11.22 -6.89
CA LEU A 41 -6.94 11.96 -7.64
C LEU A 41 -7.90 10.99 -8.34
N ALA A 42 -9.19 11.14 -8.07
CA ALA A 42 -10.26 10.48 -8.79
C ALA A 42 -10.99 11.47 -9.70
N PHE A 43 -10.98 11.19 -11.01
CA PHE A 43 -11.71 11.94 -12.01
C PHE A 43 -12.82 11.08 -12.61
N ARG A 44 -14.03 11.65 -12.72
CA ARG A 44 -15.22 10.99 -13.27
C ARG A 44 -15.93 11.97 -14.20
N PRO A 45 -15.58 12.03 -15.48
CA PRO A 45 -16.21 12.95 -16.43
C PRO A 45 -17.65 12.57 -16.73
N VAL A 46 -17.98 11.27 -16.65
CA VAL A 46 -19.32 10.69 -16.87
C VAL A 46 -19.55 9.56 -15.85
N THR A 47 -20.81 9.12 -15.68
CA THR A 47 -21.18 8.16 -14.61
C THR A 47 -20.53 6.79 -14.76
N TRP A 48 -20.20 6.38 -15.99
CA TRP A 48 -19.64 5.06 -16.31
C TRP A 48 -18.11 5.05 -16.43
N LEU A 49 -17.41 6.19 -16.31
CA LEU A 49 -15.96 6.27 -16.44
C LEU A 49 -15.33 6.86 -15.18
N LYS A 50 -14.35 6.15 -14.61
CA LYS A 50 -13.48 6.65 -13.54
C LYS A 50 -12.02 6.50 -13.95
N LEU A 51 -11.26 7.58 -13.81
CA LEU A 51 -9.81 7.59 -13.84
C LEU A 51 -9.30 7.77 -12.40
N TYR A 52 -8.27 7.04 -12.03
CA TYR A 52 -7.66 7.15 -10.71
C TYR A 52 -6.14 7.07 -10.79
N GLY A 53 -5.46 8.00 -10.12
CA GLY A 53 -4.02 7.98 -9.90
C GLY A 53 -3.71 8.25 -8.43
N GLN A 54 -2.66 7.63 -7.89
CA GLN A 54 -2.19 7.86 -6.53
C GLN A 54 -0.68 7.65 -6.45
N THR A 55 0.02 8.64 -5.88
CA THR A 55 1.42 8.54 -5.49
C THR A 55 1.54 8.15 -4.02
N GLN A 56 2.72 7.65 -3.64
CA GLN A 56 3.07 7.30 -2.28
C GLN A 56 4.52 7.67 -2.00
N ASP A 57 4.79 8.25 -0.84
CA ASP A 57 6.14 8.34 -0.26
C ASP A 57 6.10 7.58 1.06
N SER A 58 7.00 6.62 1.26
CA SER A 58 7.13 5.87 2.51
C SER A 58 8.56 6.01 3.02
N ARG A 59 8.70 6.25 4.33
CA ARG A 59 10.00 6.43 4.98
C ARG A 59 10.14 5.58 6.22
N GLU A 60 11.37 5.17 6.48
CA GLU A 60 11.79 4.57 7.74
C GLU A 60 12.92 5.41 8.34
N ALA A 61 12.74 5.85 9.59
CA ALA A 61 13.68 6.68 10.31
C ALA A 61 14.07 6.05 11.64
N PHE A 62 15.28 6.37 12.10
CA PHE A 62 15.85 5.91 13.38
C PHE A 62 16.02 4.39 13.48
N SER A 63 16.10 3.71 12.35
CA SER A 63 16.32 2.27 12.26
C SER A 63 17.80 1.98 12.04
N ASP A 64 18.31 0.93 12.69
CA ASP A 64 19.63 0.36 12.44
C ASP A 64 19.62 -0.57 11.21
N ARG A 65 18.44 -0.90 10.67
CA ARG A 65 18.26 -1.73 9.49
C ARG A 65 18.63 -0.98 8.21
N ALA A 66 18.88 -1.76 7.15
CA ALA A 66 19.12 -1.19 5.83
C ALA A 66 17.92 -0.35 5.37
N ASN A 67 18.17 0.87 4.88
CA ASN A 67 17.12 1.74 4.35
C ASN A 67 16.71 1.34 2.91
N VAL A 68 16.36 0.06 2.72
CA VAL A 68 15.92 -0.51 1.44
C VAL A 68 14.74 -1.45 1.69
N PRO A 69 13.57 -1.21 1.09
CA PRO A 69 12.39 -2.04 1.32
C PRO A 69 12.64 -3.54 1.08
N GLY A 70 12.27 -4.37 2.06
CA GLY A 70 12.35 -5.82 1.98
C GLY A 70 13.74 -6.42 2.26
N ILE A 71 14.79 -5.60 2.41
CA ILE A 71 16.12 -6.07 2.80
C ILE A 71 16.19 -6.22 4.32
N ARG A 72 16.55 -7.42 4.79
CA ARG A 72 16.64 -7.74 6.24
C ARG A 72 15.38 -7.39 7.05
N GLY A 73 14.21 -7.38 6.41
CA GLY A 73 12.93 -7.06 7.07
C GLY A 73 12.64 -5.56 7.21
N ALA A 74 13.50 -4.68 6.69
CA ALA A 74 13.25 -3.24 6.67
C ALA A 74 12.02 -2.89 5.83
N GLU A 75 11.27 -1.89 6.30
CA GLU A 75 10.24 -1.23 5.50
C GLU A 75 10.90 -0.30 4.47
N GLY A 76 11.97 0.37 4.88
CA GLY A 76 12.84 1.21 4.07
C GLY A 76 12.17 2.46 3.48
N ASP A 77 12.94 3.18 2.67
CA ASP A 77 12.48 4.33 1.92
C ASP A 77 11.99 3.92 0.53
N ASP A 78 10.73 4.24 0.24
CA ASP A 78 10.11 4.13 -1.07
C ASP A 78 9.64 5.54 -1.49
N ILE A 79 10.53 6.22 -2.23
CA ILE A 79 10.44 7.65 -2.47
C ILE A 79 9.53 7.93 -3.66
N PHE A 80 8.41 8.60 -3.40
CA PHE A 80 7.52 9.15 -4.43
C PHE A 80 7.13 8.15 -5.55
N ASP A 81 6.71 6.95 -5.17
CA ASP A 81 6.28 5.88 -6.09
C ASP A 81 4.85 6.07 -6.63
N LEU A 82 4.59 5.52 -7.82
CA LEU A 82 3.25 5.39 -8.39
C LEU A 82 2.54 4.15 -7.85
N ARG A 83 1.81 4.36 -6.76
CA ARG A 83 1.06 3.31 -6.08
C ARG A 83 -0.14 2.79 -6.86
N GLN A 84 -1.02 3.66 -7.36
CA GLN A 84 -2.19 3.22 -8.14
C GLN A 84 -2.36 4.08 -9.39
N ALA A 85 -2.76 3.43 -10.48
CA ALA A 85 -3.06 4.06 -11.75
C ALA A 85 -4.00 3.14 -12.54
N TYR A 86 -5.29 3.46 -12.58
CA TYR A 86 -6.28 2.61 -13.24
C TYR A 86 -7.43 3.39 -13.86
N ILE A 87 -8.08 2.71 -14.82
CA ILE A 87 -9.33 3.12 -15.45
C ILE A 87 -10.42 2.13 -15.03
N SER A 88 -11.60 2.63 -14.70
CA SER A 88 -12.78 1.82 -14.39
C SER A 88 -13.94 2.21 -15.29
N LEU A 89 -14.56 1.19 -15.90
CA LEU A 89 -15.63 1.29 -16.88
C LEU A 89 -16.86 0.52 -16.39
N GLY A 90 -17.99 1.22 -16.20
CA GLY A 90 -19.25 0.66 -15.74
C GLY A 90 -19.92 1.49 -14.66
N ASP A 91 -21.23 1.28 -14.49
CA ASP A 91 -22.05 1.92 -13.46
C ASP A 91 -22.90 0.85 -12.78
N ILE A 92 -22.41 0.32 -11.65
CA ILE A 92 -23.06 -0.77 -10.89
C ILE A 92 -24.50 -0.44 -10.48
N LYS A 93 -24.86 0.85 -10.39
CA LYS A 93 -26.23 1.27 -10.07
C LYS A 93 -27.20 1.07 -11.24
N ARG A 94 -26.69 1.04 -12.48
CA ARG A 94 -27.48 0.90 -13.72
C ARG A 94 -27.30 -0.46 -14.38
N PHE A 95 -26.09 -1.01 -14.32
CA PHE A 95 -25.72 -2.28 -14.95
C PHE A 95 -24.72 -3.00 -14.03
N PRO A 96 -24.89 -4.31 -13.75
CA PRO A 96 -24.11 -5.00 -12.71
C PRO A 96 -22.61 -5.14 -13.02
N LEU A 97 -22.16 -4.81 -14.24
CA LEU A 97 -20.78 -4.99 -14.65
C LEU A 97 -19.90 -3.77 -14.37
N LEU A 98 -18.72 -4.02 -13.80
CA LEU A 98 -17.64 -3.04 -13.67
C LEU A 98 -16.30 -3.67 -14.07
N LEU A 99 -15.67 -3.12 -15.10
CA LEU A 99 -14.33 -3.48 -15.54
C LEU A 99 -13.32 -2.47 -14.98
N THR A 100 -12.23 -2.94 -14.38
CA THR A 100 -11.13 -2.08 -13.91
C THR A 100 -9.80 -2.59 -14.44
N VAL A 101 -9.04 -1.72 -15.10
CA VAL A 101 -7.76 -2.06 -15.75
C VAL A 101 -6.66 -1.12 -15.27
N GLY A 102 -5.53 -1.69 -14.88
CA GLY A 102 -4.34 -0.98 -14.44
C GLY A 102 -3.90 -1.36 -13.03
N ARG A 103 -2.97 -0.58 -12.48
CA ARG A 103 -2.43 -0.75 -11.13
C ARG A 103 -3.45 -0.36 -10.09
N GLN A 104 -3.88 -1.30 -9.26
CA GLN A 104 -4.93 -1.08 -8.28
C GLN A 104 -4.68 -1.85 -6.97
N ALA A 105 -5.17 -1.31 -5.86
CA ALA A 105 -5.26 -2.07 -4.61
C ALA A 105 -6.44 -3.06 -4.72
N ILE A 106 -6.18 -4.33 -4.45
CA ILE A 106 -7.16 -5.41 -4.52
C ILE A 106 -7.19 -6.11 -3.17
N SER A 107 -8.40 -6.42 -2.69
CA SER A 107 -8.59 -7.19 -1.47
C SER A 107 -9.77 -8.15 -1.66
N TYR A 108 -9.54 -9.44 -1.45
CA TYR A 108 -10.50 -10.53 -1.64
C TYR A 108 -10.40 -11.55 -0.50
N GLY A 109 -11.55 -12.15 -0.17
CA GLY A 109 -11.65 -13.18 0.87
C GLY A 109 -11.18 -12.68 2.24
N ASP A 110 -11.63 -11.50 2.66
CA ASP A 110 -11.21 -10.85 3.91
C ASP A 110 -9.69 -10.76 4.06
N ASN A 111 -9.01 -10.41 2.96
CA ASN A 111 -7.55 -10.32 2.86
C ASN A 111 -6.79 -11.66 2.91
N ARG A 112 -7.47 -12.82 2.82
CA ARG A 112 -6.83 -14.14 2.84
C ARG A 112 -6.38 -14.65 1.46
N LEU A 113 -7.00 -14.17 0.38
CA LEU A 113 -6.65 -14.58 -0.99
C LEU A 113 -5.73 -13.57 -1.65
N VAL A 114 -6.18 -12.31 -1.67
CA VAL A 114 -5.45 -11.17 -2.21
C VAL A 114 -5.68 -10.02 -1.25
N ALA A 115 -4.64 -9.27 -0.92
CA ALA A 115 -4.73 -8.19 0.03
C ALA A 115 -3.75 -7.07 -0.28
N ASP A 116 -4.22 -5.85 -0.08
CA ASP A 116 -3.37 -4.69 0.15
C ASP A 116 -3.00 -4.69 1.64
N SER A 117 -1.80 -5.17 1.98
CA SER A 117 -1.35 -5.24 3.37
C SER A 117 -1.30 -3.85 3.99
N LYS A 118 -2.27 -3.54 4.86
CA LYS A 118 -2.31 -2.26 5.55
C LYS A 118 -1.31 -2.17 6.71
N TRP A 119 -0.80 -3.31 7.19
CA TRP A 119 0.21 -3.33 8.24
C TRP A 119 1.56 -2.82 7.75
N GLY A 120 2.05 -3.28 6.59
CA GLY A 120 3.32 -2.79 6.05
C GLY A 120 3.31 -1.28 5.77
N ASN A 121 4.49 -0.70 5.52
CA ASN A 121 4.61 0.71 5.23
C ASN A 121 4.12 1.03 3.83
N PHE A 122 4.61 0.42 2.78
CA PHE A 122 4.25 0.79 1.40
C PHE A 122 2.92 0.16 0.88
N GLY A 123 2.39 -0.87 1.54
CA GLY A 123 1.18 -1.58 1.08
C GLY A 123 1.38 -2.37 -0.21
N ARG A 124 0.35 -3.10 -0.69
CA ARG A 124 0.47 -3.93 -1.89
C ARG A 124 -0.54 -3.53 -2.95
N THR A 125 -0.08 -3.50 -4.20
CA THR A 125 -0.89 -3.21 -5.38
C THR A 125 -0.62 -4.22 -6.48
N PHE A 126 -1.55 -4.30 -7.43
CA PHE A 126 -1.52 -5.31 -8.49
C PHE A 126 -1.78 -4.63 -9.82
N ASP A 127 -0.95 -4.92 -10.81
CA ASP A 127 -1.22 -4.62 -12.21
C ASP A 127 -2.18 -5.70 -12.72
N ALA A 128 -3.45 -5.34 -12.87
CA ALA A 128 -4.51 -6.33 -13.07
C ALA A 128 -5.66 -5.83 -13.97
N ILE A 129 -6.37 -6.80 -14.55
CA ILE A 129 -7.69 -6.63 -15.12
C ILE A 129 -8.68 -7.28 -14.13
N ARG A 130 -9.64 -6.49 -13.64
CA ARG A 130 -10.64 -6.94 -12.67
C ARG A 130 -12.04 -6.72 -13.22
N LEU A 131 -12.81 -7.80 -13.34
CA LEU A 131 -14.22 -7.78 -13.67
C LEU A 131 -15.05 -8.03 -12.41
N ARG A 132 -16.02 -7.17 -12.14
CA ARG A 132 -17.03 -7.36 -11.09
C ARG A 132 -18.40 -7.42 -11.77
N PHE A 133 -19.22 -8.38 -11.36
CA PHE A 133 -20.58 -8.63 -11.84
C PHE A 133 -21.49 -8.95 -10.66
#